data_AF-A0A519TUY3-F1
#
_entry.id   AF-A0A519TUY3-F1
#
_cell.length_a   1.000
_cell.length_b   1.000
_cell.length_c   1.000
_cell.angle_alpha   90.00
_cell.angle_beta   90.00
_cell.angle_gamma   90.00
#
_symmetry.space_group_name_H-M   'P 1'
#
loop_
_entity.id
_entity.type
_entity.pdbx_description
1 polymer ?
#
loop_
_entity_poly.entity_id
_entity_poly.type
_entity_poly.pdbx_seq_one_letter_code
_entity_poly.pdbx_strand_id
1 'polypeptide(L)'
;MSFESSIRGFAESALPAMSHPRYYLVLLCCLLASRCLAQQPLKLWYAQPAATWTDALPLGNGRLGAMVFGGVSQEHIQFNEATLWTGRPRPYNRPGAAQYLPQIRQLLAEGKQAEAEALAEQHFMGLKDHEESYAAAQAAWLQRVRAVPVAQATAATHAWQPLAIPTPNGWESAGLEGLDGAVWLKTTFDLPTAWVGKDLTLSLGRIRDVDFTYVNGQLIGTDEGISKKRRYRVPAAALRPGRNEVAVQVLNFYDKGGLIGVKEKQPVFVVYPEGSAPETGVPLSSSWQYWVQDAEPPLSPSYQASYQPFGDLRLDFSSAGAVTDYRRELDVSQAVARTSYVQSGVKFTREYFASAPAQALVCHLMADSKGKISLKARFQSLHAQAKIYRVDDHTLALAVQVRDGVLRGVSYLRVSAKGGKVTVTDTQIQLENVDEATLCLAAATSFENYQDATGQPEKLVAQALGRSQGQAYETLKTAHVADYQKLFQDFAIDLGHSPQEQLPTDQRILKFSPAADPALLALYVQYGRYLLVASSRAGGLPANLQGIWNEALTPSWGSKYTTNINLEMNYWPAEVLGLAACTAPLVQFIDEAAQAGQATAKSNYDAPGWVLHHNTDIWRGTAPINA
;
A
#
# COMPACT_ATOMS: atom_id res chain seq x y z
N MET A 1 64.22 -13.72 68.45
CA MET A 1 62.84 -13.82 68.96
C MET A 1 62.00 -14.38 67.82
N SER A 2 61.23 -15.43 68.11
CA SER A 2 60.59 -16.40 67.21
C SER A 2 59.60 -15.78 66.19
N PHE A 3 59.18 -16.40 65.08
CA PHE A 3 58.98 -17.82 64.74
C PHE A 3 59.25 -18.14 63.25
N GLU A 4 59.55 -19.42 63.03
CA GLU A 4 59.73 -20.26 61.83
C GLU A 4 58.81 -20.01 60.61
N SER A 5 58.99 -20.64 59.45
CA SER A 5 60.10 -21.16 58.62
C SER A 5 59.44 -21.89 57.43
N SER A 6 60.19 -22.08 56.34
CA SER A 6 60.11 -23.18 55.33
C SER A 6 60.35 -22.60 53.91
N ILE A 7 61.57 -22.57 53.35
CA ILE A 7 62.51 -23.64 52.90
C ILE A 7 62.17 -24.10 51.45
N ARG A 8 62.98 -23.70 50.44
CA ARG A 8 64.06 -24.44 49.72
C ARG A 8 63.60 -25.80 49.17
N GLY A 9 63.85 -26.23 47.94
CA GLY A 9 64.80 -25.82 46.90
C GLY A 9 65.70 -27.01 46.52
N PHE A 10 65.71 -27.38 45.22
CA PHE A 10 66.84 -27.81 44.36
C PHE A 10 66.60 -28.99 43.38
N ALA A 11 66.80 -28.63 42.10
CA ALA A 11 67.37 -29.28 40.91
C ALA A 11 67.31 -30.80 40.60
N GLU A 12 66.82 -31.04 39.36
CA GLU A 12 67.23 -31.95 38.27
C GLU A 12 67.25 -33.48 38.45
N SER A 13 66.32 -34.17 37.77
CA SER A 13 66.58 -34.92 36.51
C SER A 13 65.39 -35.83 36.14
N ALA A 14 65.30 -36.16 34.84
CA ALA A 14 64.40 -37.13 34.19
C ALA A 14 62.94 -36.69 33.92
N LEU A 15 62.63 -36.46 32.64
CA LEU A 15 61.27 -36.47 32.09
C LEU A 15 60.70 -37.91 32.08
N PRO A 16 59.43 -38.10 32.46
CA PRO A 16 58.58 -39.12 31.85
C PRO A 16 57.60 -38.46 30.88
N ALA A 17 57.47 -39.08 29.70
CA ALA A 17 56.40 -38.79 28.75
C ALA A 17 55.09 -39.44 29.22
N MET A 18 54.04 -38.65 29.42
CA MET A 18 52.61 -39.05 29.49
C MET A 18 51.78 -37.79 29.19
N SER A 19 51.35 -37.57 27.95
CA SER A 19 50.07 -37.97 27.35
C SER A 19 48.90 -36.99 27.60
N HIS A 20 48.82 -36.01 26.68
CA HIS A 20 47.61 -35.47 26.02
C HIS A 20 47.49 -33.93 26.01
N PRO A 21 48.01 -33.23 24.99
CA PRO A 21 47.81 -31.79 24.80
C PRO A 21 46.44 -31.44 24.17
N ARG A 22 45.49 -32.40 24.10
CA ARG A 22 44.23 -32.22 23.37
C ARG A 22 43.08 -31.63 24.20
N TYR A 23 43.15 -31.62 25.53
CA TYR A 23 42.03 -31.15 26.36
C TYR A 23 42.09 -29.66 26.72
N TYR A 24 43.28 -29.05 26.79
CA TYR A 24 43.40 -27.63 27.13
C TYR A 24 43.16 -26.69 25.94
N LEU A 25 43.41 -27.13 24.70
CA LEU A 25 43.10 -26.35 23.50
C LEU A 25 41.59 -26.36 23.18
N VAL A 26 40.86 -27.43 23.54
CA VAL A 26 39.40 -27.50 23.36
C VAL A 26 38.68 -26.63 24.40
N LEU A 27 39.15 -26.58 25.65
CA LEU A 27 38.55 -25.69 26.66
C LEU A 27 38.82 -24.20 26.39
N LEU A 28 39.98 -23.83 25.83
CA LEU A 28 40.25 -22.44 25.44
C LEU A 28 39.50 -22.04 24.15
N CYS A 29 39.28 -22.96 23.21
CA CYS A 29 38.41 -22.74 22.05
C CYS A 29 36.91 -22.70 22.41
N CYS A 30 36.47 -23.42 23.45
CA CYS A 30 35.07 -23.33 23.93
C CYS A 30 34.79 -22.06 24.73
N LEU A 31 35.80 -21.51 25.43
CA LEU A 31 35.66 -20.25 26.17
C LEU A 31 35.81 -19.00 25.30
N LEU A 32 36.37 -19.12 24.09
CA LEU A 32 36.40 -18.04 23.08
C LEU A 32 35.26 -18.13 22.05
N ALA A 33 34.50 -19.23 22.00
CA ALA A 33 33.31 -19.40 21.16
C ALA A 33 31.97 -19.08 21.87
N SER A 34 32.02 -18.63 23.13
CA SER A 34 30.83 -18.39 23.95
C SER A 34 30.67 -16.93 24.36
N ARG A 35 31.06 -15.98 23.48
CA ARG A 35 30.21 -14.80 23.35
C ARG A 35 29.02 -15.22 22.49
N CYS A 36 28.04 -15.86 23.13
CA CYS A 36 26.67 -15.61 22.75
C CYS A 36 26.53 -14.09 22.85
N LEU A 37 26.79 -13.38 21.76
CA LEU A 37 26.18 -12.08 21.57
C LEU A 37 24.71 -12.39 21.76
N ALA A 38 24.15 -11.97 22.91
CA ALA A 38 22.72 -11.97 23.10
C ALA A 38 22.21 -11.12 21.95
N GLN A 39 21.74 -11.79 20.89
CA GLN A 39 21.38 -11.14 19.66
C GLN A 39 20.30 -10.14 20.04
N GLN A 40 20.53 -8.86 19.71
CA GLN A 40 19.59 -7.79 20.00
C GLN A 40 18.18 -8.24 19.62
N PRO A 41 17.12 -7.91 20.38
CA PRO A 41 15.77 -8.20 19.94
C PRO A 41 15.48 -7.36 18.69
N LEU A 42 15.78 -7.94 17.51
CA LEU A 42 15.54 -7.35 16.20
C LEU A 42 14.06 -7.49 15.85
N LYS A 43 13.21 -6.92 16.72
CA LYS A 43 11.77 -7.07 16.68
C LYS A 43 11.10 -5.71 16.72
N LEU A 44 10.20 -5.48 15.77
CA LEU A 44 9.14 -4.49 15.92
C LEU A 44 7.99 -5.19 16.64
N TRP A 45 7.46 -4.64 17.73
CA TRP A 45 6.34 -5.28 18.43
C TRP A 45 5.35 -4.27 19.02
N TYR A 46 4.10 -4.69 19.12
CA TYR A 46 2.97 -3.85 19.51
C TYR A 46 2.00 -4.61 20.42
N ALA A 47 1.39 -3.87 21.35
CA ALA A 47 0.45 -4.41 22.34
C ALA A 47 -1.03 -4.38 21.88
N GLN A 48 -1.29 -3.96 20.64
CA GLN A 48 -2.64 -3.89 20.05
C GLN A 48 -2.60 -4.18 18.54
N PRO A 49 -3.72 -4.64 17.95
CA PRO A 49 -3.86 -4.75 16.50
C PRO A 49 -3.61 -3.43 15.78
N ALA A 50 -3.22 -3.50 14.51
CA ALA A 50 -3.18 -2.34 13.63
C ALA A 50 -4.59 -1.74 13.46
N ALA A 51 -4.70 -0.43 13.58
CA ALA A 51 -5.96 0.29 13.33
C ALA A 51 -6.03 0.82 11.89
N THR A 52 -4.87 1.16 11.33
CA THR A 52 -4.70 1.66 9.97
C THR A 52 -3.61 0.86 9.25
N TRP A 53 -3.57 0.95 7.92
CA TRP A 53 -2.59 0.24 7.11
C TRP A 53 -1.14 0.56 7.47
N THR A 54 -0.84 1.81 7.84
CA THR A 54 0.50 2.24 8.27
C THR A 54 0.94 1.64 9.61
N ASP A 55 0.01 1.08 10.40
CA ASP A 55 0.33 0.37 11.63
C ASP A 55 0.67 -1.11 11.38
N ALA A 56 0.28 -1.65 10.22
CA ALA A 56 0.43 -3.06 9.88
C ALA A 56 1.89 -3.44 9.61
N LEU A 57 2.21 -4.72 9.79
CA LEU A 57 3.58 -5.24 9.62
C LEU A 57 3.82 -5.66 8.17
N PRO A 58 4.80 -5.07 7.46
CA PRO A 58 5.13 -5.51 6.11
C PRO A 58 5.78 -6.88 6.14
N LEU A 59 5.52 -7.66 5.09
CA LEU A 59 6.18 -8.90 4.72
C LEU A 59 6.42 -8.89 3.22
N GLY A 60 7.51 -9.49 2.75
CA GLY A 60 7.75 -9.57 1.32
C GLY A 60 8.80 -10.60 0.94
N ASN A 61 8.71 -11.10 -0.30
CA ASN A 61 9.70 -12.00 -0.88
C ASN A 61 10.36 -11.45 -2.16
N GLY A 62 10.29 -10.14 -2.38
CA GLY A 62 10.76 -9.44 -3.58
C GLY A 62 9.75 -9.45 -4.74
N ARG A 63 8.65 -10.19 -4.61
CA ARG A 63 7.58 -10.28 -5.60
C ARG A 63 6.18 -10.18 -5.00
N LEU A 64 5.89 -11.00 -4.00
CA LEU A 64 4.69 -10.91 -3.17
C LEU A 64 4.98 -10.04 -1.96
N GLY A 65 4.11 -9.07 -1.71
CA GLY A 65 4.10 -8.22 -0.52
C GLY A 65 2.82 -8.44 0.28
N ALA A 66 2.88 -8.24 1.59
CA ALA A 66 1.71 -8.23 2.46
C ALA A 66 1.87 -7.27 3.64
N MET A 67 0.76 -6.74 4.12
CA MET A 67 0.66 -5.91 5.32
C MET A 67 -0.28 -6.62 6.30
N VAL A 68 0.26 -7.07 7.44
CA VAL A 68 -0.45 -7.90 8.44
C VAL A 68 -0.95 -7.04 9.61
N PHE A 69 -2.26 -7.04 9.84
CA PHE A 69 -2.89 -6.17 10.84
C PHE A 69 -2.87 -6.77 12.26
N GLY A 70 -2.96 -8.10 12.39
CA GLY A 70 -2.95 -8.78 13.68
C GLY A 70 -4.30 -8.75 14.41
N GLY A 71 -5.43 -8.55 13.73
CA GLY A 71 -6.75 -8.46 14.37
C GLY A 71 -7.21 -9.78 15.01
N VAL A 72 -7.96 -9.72 16.12
CA VAL A 72 -8.30 -10.93 16.92
C VAL A 72 -9.49 -11.69 16.33
N SER A 73 -10.67 -11.06 16.28
CA SER A 73 -11.88 -11.65 15.71
C SER A 73 -11.86 -11.64 14.18
N GLN A 74 -11.23 -10.63 13.59
CA GLN A 74 -11.02 -10.51 12.16
C GLN A 74 -9.55 -10.17 11.91
N GLU A 75 -8.81 -11.10 11.31
CA GLU A 75 -7.49 -10.80 10.76
C GLU A 75 -7.65 -10.18 9.37
N HIS A 76 -6.76 -9.23 9.06
CA HIS A 76 -6.67 -8.57 7.77
C HIS A 76 -5.23 -8.63 7.27
N ILE A 77 -5.07 -9.22 6.09
CA ILE A 77 -3.80 -9.27 5.39
C ILE A 77 -4.03 -8.64 4.02
N GLN A 78 -3.65 -7.37 3.86
CA GLN A 78 -3.63 -6.73 2.55
C GLN A 78 -2.41 -7.28 1.80
N PHE A 79 -2.56 -7.65 0.52
CA PHE A 79 -1.45 -8.21 -0.25
C PHE A 79 -1.32 -7.64 -1.66
N ASN A 80 -0.10 -7.79 -2.17
CA ASN A 80 0.39 -7.21 -3.41
C ASN A 80 1.17 -8.24 -4.23
N GLU A 81 1.20 -8.02 -5.54
CA GLU A 81 2.08 -8.70 -6.49
C GLU A 81 2.81 -7.59 -7.27
N ALA A 82 4.15 -7.63 -7.31
CA ALA A 82 4.99 -6.52 -7.77
C ALA A 82 4.71 -6.08 -9.22
N THR A 83 4.11 -6.94 -10.04
CA THR A 83 3.85 -6.72 -11.46
C THR A 83 2.42 -6.30 -11.79
N LEU A 84 1.54 -6.07 -10.80
CA LEU A 84 0.19 -5.56 -11.05
C LEU A 84 0.15 -4.02 -11.15
N TRP A 85 0.00 -3.50 -12.36
CA TRP A 85 0.00 -2.06 -12.66
C TRP A 85 -1.10 -1.70 -13.67
N THR A 86 -1.45 -0.42 -13.76
CA THR A 86 -2.27 0.10 -14.87
C THR A 86 -1.45 0.19 -16.16
N GLY A 87 -2.05 0.69 -17.24
CA GLY A 87 -1.40 0.96 -18.52
C GLY A 87 -1.13 -0.28 -19.38
N ARG A 88 -0.32 -0.06 -20.41
CA ARG A 88 0.08 -1.05 -21.43
C ARG A 88 1.38 -0.63 -22.11
N PRO A 89 2.08 -1.56 -22.79
CA PRO A 89 3.13 -1.20 -23.73
C PRO A 89 2.59 -0.21 -24.77
N ARG A 90 3.24 0.95 -24.91
CA ARG A 90 2.81 2.02 -25.82
C ARG A 90 3.98 2.95 -26.19
N PRO A 91 3.87 3.74 -27.26
CA PRO A 91 4.81 4.84 -27.50
C PRO A 91 4.64 5.95 -26.45
N TYR A 92 5.75 6.36 -25.84
CA TYR A 92 5.80 7.49 -24.89
C TYR A 92 6.34 8.77 -25.52
N ASN A 93 7.14 8.63 -26.58
CA ASN A 93 7.94 9.72 -27.12
C ASN A 93 7.10 10.57 -28.07
N ARG A 94 7.31 11.89 -28.04
CA ARG A 94 6.70 12.82 -28.98
C ARG A 94 7.60 12.95 -30.23
N PRO A 95 7.15 12.49 -31.41
CA PRO A 95 7.95 12.60 -32.62
C PRO A 95 8.26 14.05 -32.97
N GLY A 96 9.50 14.32 -33.40
CA GLY A 96 9.93 15.65 -33.82
C GLY A 96 10.20 16.65 -32.69
N ALA A 97 10.21 16.22 -31.42
CA ALA A 97 10.55 17.09 -30.30
C ALA A 97 11.94 17.75 -30.47
N ALA A 98 12.94 17.01 -30.99
CA ALA A 98 14.30 17.51 -31.19
C ALA A 98 14.42 18.82 -32.00
N GLN A 99 13.48 19.11 -32.92
CA GLN A 99 13.52 20.33 -33.75
C GLN A 99 13.38 21.62 -32.93
N TYR A 100 12.77 21.55 -31.73
CA TYR A 100 12.55 22.70 -30.86
C TYR A 100 13.72 22.95 -29.88
N LEU A 101 14.63 21.97 -29.73
CA LEU A 101 15.74 22.06 -28.78
C LEU A 101 16.66 23.29 -29.00
N PRO A 102 17.02 23.67 -30.24
CA PRO A 102 17.85 24.85 -30.48
C PRO A 102 17.18 26.14 -29.99
N GLN A 103 15.88 26.29 -30.25
CA GLN A 103 15.11 27.47 -29.83
C GLN A 103 14.96 27.54 -28.31
N ILE A 104 14.67 26.41 -27.65
CA ILE A 104 14.62 26.35 -26.18
C ILE A 104 15.94 26.80 -25.57
N ARG A 105 17.07 26.29 -26.08
CA ARG A 105 18.42 26.69 -25.62
C ARG A 105 18.72 28.17 -25.85
N GLN A 106 18.29 28.71 -27.00
CA GLN A 106 18.44 30.14 -27.30
C GLN A 106 17.65 31.00 -26.30
N LEU A 107 16.38 30.68 -26.06
CA LEU A 107 15.54 31.40 -25.10
C LEU A 107 16.14 31.41 -23.69
N LEU A 108 16.67 30.27 -23.23
CA LEU A 108 17.37 30.18 -21.95
C LEU A 108 18.64 31.06 -21.90
N ALA A 109 19.44 31.07 -22.98
CA ALA A 109 20.64 31.90 -23.07
C ALA A 109 20.31 33.41 -23.09
N GLU A 110 19.14 33.79 -23.61
CA GLU A 110 18.61 35.16 -23.59
C GLU A 110 17.94 35.55 -22.27
N GLY A 111 17.86 34.64 -21.28
CA GLY A 111 17.20 34.87 -19.99
C GLY A 111 15.68 34.77 -20.03
N LYS A 112 15.10 34.26 -21.13
CA LYS A 112 13.65 34.13 -21.36
C LYS A 112 13.12 32.78 -20.89
N GLN A 113 13.24 32.53 -19.58
CA GLN A 113 12.93 31.23 -18.98
C GLN A 113 11.46 30.82 -19.18
N ALA A 114 10.50 31.71 -18.97
CA ALA A 114 9.07 31.40 -19.11
C ALA A 114 8.70 30.99 -20.55
N GLU A 115 9.31 31.64 -21.55
CA GLU A 115 9.09 31.32 -22.97
C GLU A 115 9.72 29.97 -23.33
N ALA A 116 10.91 29.67 -22.79
CA ALA A 116 11.57 28.38 -22.97
C ALA A 116 10.76 27.24 -22.34
N GLU A 117 10.21 27.45 -21.14
CA GLU A 117 9.37 26.50 -20.43
C GLU A 117 8.08 26.22 -21.19
N ALA A 118 7.35 27.27 -21.61
CA ALA A 118 6.13 27.10 -22.41
C ALA A 118 6.37 26.31 -23.71
N LEU A 119 7.48 26.59 -24.40
CA LEU A 119 7.85 25.86 -25.62
C LEU A 119 8.20 24.38 -25.32
N ALA A 120 8.87 24.12 -24.20
CA ALA A 120 9.20 22.76 -23.76
C ALA A 120 7.95 21.98 -23.32
N GLU A 121 7.02 22.61 -22.61
CA GLU A 121 5.74 21.99 -22.23
C GLU A 121 4.94 21.55 -23.45
N GLN A 122 4.89 22.41 -24.47
CA GLN A 122 4.13 22.13 -25.69
C GLN A 122 4.74 21.01 -26.56
N HIS A 123 6.07 20.95 -26.65
CA HIS A 123 6.73 20.13 -27.67
C HIS A 123 7.75 19.10 -27.17
N PHE A 124 8.16 19.18 -25.91
CA PHE A 124 9.17 18.28 -25.34
C PHE A 124 8.60 17.24 -24.38
N MET A 125 7.40 17.46 -23.84
CA MET A 125 6.71 16.49 -23.01
C MET A 125 6.34 15.23 -23.80
N GLY A 126 6.37 14.09 -23.12
CA GLY A 126 5.91 12.81 -23.66
C GLY A 126 4.43 12.83 -24.04
N LEU A 127 3.98 11.72 -24.60
CA LEU A 127 2.57 11.51 -24.93
C LEU A 127 1.84 10.98 -23.71
N LYS A 128 0.71 11.59 -23.37
CA LYS A 128 -0.23 11.00 -22.39
C LYS A 128 -1.04 9.90 -23.08
N ASP A 129 -1.38 8.85 -22.34
CA ASP A 129 -2.40 7.90 -22.81
C ASP A 129 -3.76 8.60 -22.88
N HIS A 130 -4.65 8.12 -23.75
CA HIS A 130 -6.02 8.63 -23.97
C HIS A 130 -6.17 10.11 -24.37
N GLU A 131 -5.09 10.87 -24.52
CA GLU A 131 -5.10 12.33 -24.71
C GLU A 131 -5.95 12.77 -25.92
N GLU A 132 -5.76 12.12 -27.07
CA GLU A 132 -6.42 12.52 -28.33
C GLU A 132 -7.94 12.35 -28.29
N SER A 133 -8.44 11.32 -27.62
CA SER A 133 -9.88 11.00 -27.55
C SER A 133 -10.58 11.59 -26.32
N TYR A 134 -9.81 12.02 -25.32
CA TYR A 134 -10.35 12.39 -24.00
C TYR A 134 -11.34 13.55 -24.06
N ALA A 135 -11.02 14.65 -24.74
CA ALA A 135 -11.90 15.83 -24.77
C ALA A 135 -13.30 15.50 -25.35
N ALA A 136 -13.33 14.72 -26.43
CA ALA A 136 -14.59 14.29 -27.05
C ALA A 136 -15.35 13.30 -26.14
N ALA A 137 -14.64 12.33 -25.54
CA ALA A 137 -15.23 11.37 -24.62
C ALA A 137 -15.78 12.05 -23.36
N GLN A 138 -15.04 13.00 -22.78
CA GLN A 138 -15.44 13.80 -21.62
C GLN A 138 -16.68 14.62 -21.92
N ALA A 139 -16.72 15.33 -23.05
CA ALA A 139 -17.89 16.10 -23.46
C ALA A 139 -19.14 15.22 -23.64
N ALA A 140 -19.00 14.05 -24.29
CA ALA A 140 -20.09 13.10 -24.48
C ALA A 140 -20.59 12.51 -23.14
N TRP A 141 -19.66 12.15 -22.25
CA TRP A 141 -20.01 11.64 -20.93
C TRP A 141 -20.70 12.72 -20.07
N LEU A 142 -20.19 13.95 -20.07
CA LEU A 142 -20.80 15.09 -19.40
C LEU A 142 -22.21 15.35 -19.90
N GLN A 143 -22.42 15.36 -21.22
CA GLN A 143 -23.76 15.52 -21.79
C GLN A 143 -24.71 14.43 -21.29
N ARG A 144 -24.25 13.16 -21.25
CA ARG A 144 -25.05 12.02 -20.78
C ARG A 144 -25.42 12.14 -19.31
N VAL A 145 -24.44 12.37 -18.42
CA VAL A 145 -24.70 12.41 -16.97
C VAL A 145 -25.45 13.67 -16.54
N ARG A 146 -25.35 14.77 -17.28
CA ARG A 146 -26.09 16.01 -17.03
C ARG A 146 -27.48 16.05 -17.66
N ALA A 147 -27.78 15.16 -18.60
CA ALA A 147 -29.11 15.06 -19.21
C ALA A 147 -30.18 14.51 -18.25
N VAL A 148 -29.79 13.86 -17.14
CA VAL A 148 -30.73 13.35 -16.15
C VAL A 148 -31.36 14.52 -15.37
N PRO A 149 -32.69 14.73 -15.45
CA PRO A 149 -33.35 15.81 -14.72
C PRO A 149 -33.16 15.64 -13.20
N VAL A 150 -32.94 16.75 -12.49
CA VAL A 150 -32.72 16.71 -11.04
C VAL A 150 -33.88 16.03 -10.28
N ALA A 151 -35.13 16.23 -10.70
CA ALA A 151 -36.28 15.55 -10.09
C ALA A 151 -36.22 14.02 -10.24
N GLN A 152 -35.65 13.52 -11.33
CA GLN A 152 -35.40 12.09 -11.53
C GLN A 152 -34.18 11.64 -10.71
N ALA A 153 -33.13 12.45 -10.65
CA ALA A 153 -31.92 12.11 -9.92
C ALA A 153 -32.11 12.07 -8.40
N THR A 154 -32.93 12.97 -7.85
CA THR A 154 -33.22 13.03 -6.40
C THR A 154 -34.39 12.15 -5.97
N ALA A 155 -35.00 11.41 -6.91
CA ALA A 155 -36.12 10.54 -6.64
C ALA A 155 -35.81 9.52 -5.53
N ALA A 156 -36.81 9.25 -4.69
CA ALA A 156 -36.70 8.28 -3.59
C ALA A 156 -36.59 6.82 -4.08
N THR A 157 -36.83 6.56 -5.37
CA THR A 157 -36.75 5.23 -6.00
C THR A 157 -35.33 4.70 -6.13
N HIS A 158 -34.31 5.56 -6.05
CA HIS A 158 -32.92 5.12 -6.07
C HIS A 158 -32.52 4.47 -4.76
N ALA A 159 -31.55 3.56 -4.82
CA ALA A 159 -30.97 2.90 -3.65
C ALA A 159 -29.98 3.83 -2.92
N TRP A 160 -30.49 4.88 -2.29
CA TRP A 160 -29.72 5.84 -1.52
C TRP A 160 -29.03 5.19 -0.32
N GLN A 161 -27.72 5.36 -0.22
CA GLN A 161 -26.89 4.84 0.86
C GLN A 161 -26.42 5.99 1.77
N PRO A 162 -26.23 5.77 3.09
CA PRO A 162 -25.68 6.79 3.96
C PRO A 162 -24.21 7.11 3.60
N LEU A 163 -23.81 8.38 3.74
CA LEU A 163 -22.41 8.80 3.62
C LEU A 163 -22.05 9.71 4.79
N ALA A 164 -20.93 9.44 5.47
CA ALA A 164 -20.41 10.36 6.47
C ALA A 164 -19.70 11.53 5.78
N ILE A 165 -20.12 12.77 6.08
CA ILE A 165 -19.53 14.02 5.56
C ILE A 165 -19.24 14.93 6.76
N PRO A 166 -18.09 15.64 6.80
CA PRO A 166 -17.08 15.79 5.74
C PRO A 166 -16.21 14.56 5.50
N THR A 167 -15.69 14.44 4.27
CA THR A 167 -14.65 13.48 3.90
C THR A 167 -13.33 14.24 3.66
N PRO A 168 -12.49 14.50 4.69
CA PRO A 168 -11.37 15.44 4.58
C PRO A 168 -10.37 15.10 3.47
N ASN A 169 -10.22 13.80 3.16
CA ASN A 169 -9.30 13.28 2.16
C ASN A 169 -10.02 12.74 0.92
N GLY A 170 -11.29 13.06 0.72
CA GLY A 170 -12.13 12.49 -0.34
C GLY A 170 -12.94 11.29 0.15
N TRP A 171 -13.97 10.91 -0.61
CA TRP A 171 -14.94 9.87 -0.24
C TRP A 171 -14.36 8.46 -0.15
N GLU A 172 -13.13 8.26 -0.63
CA GLU A 172 -12.40 7.00 -0.52
C GLU A 172 -12.21 6.69 0.96
N SER A 173 -11.95 7.71 1.79
CA SER A 173 -11.89 7.55 3.25
C SER A 173 -13.23 7.23 3.93
N ALA A 174 -14.32 7.20 3.17
CA ALA A 174 -15.67 6.89 3.63
C ALA A 174 -16.25 5.63 2.96
N GLY A 175 -15.40 4.75 2.42
CA GLY A 175 -15.80 3.45 1.86
C GLY A 175 -16.19 3.49 0.38
N LEU A 176 -15.79 4.54 -0.35
CA LEU A 176 -15.98 4.67 -1.80
C LEU A 176 -14.63 4.60 -2.55
N GLU A 177 -13.75 3.70 -2.12
CA GLU A 177 -12.43 3.51 -2.72
C GLU A 177 -12.53 3.16 -4.22
N GLY A 178 -11.78 3.89 -5.05
CA GLY A 178 -11.73 3.68 -6.50
C GLY A 178 -12.95 4.17 -7.28
N LEU A 179 -13.90 4.84 -6.61
CA LEU A 179 -15.07 5.40 -7.28
C LEU A 179 -14.71 6.70 -8.00
N ASP A 180 -14.71 6.63 -9.31
CA ASP A 180 -14.79 7.80 -10.20
C ASP A 180 -16.17 7.86 -10.85
N GLY A 181 -16.60 9.05 -11.27
CA GLY A 181 -17.80 9.24 -12.08
C GLY A 181 -18.77 10.26 -11.51
N ALA A 182 -20.05 10.06 -11.77
CA ALA A 182 -21.13 10.94 -11.34
C ALA A 182 -21.83 10.38 -10.10
N VAL A 183 -21.73 11.09 -8.98
CA VAL A 183 -22.34 10.72 -7.70
C VAL A 183 -23.26 11.83 -7.24
N TRP A 184 -24.50 11.49 -6.94
CA TRP A 184 -25.42 12.40 -6.29
C TRP A 184 -25.31 12.27 -4.80
N LEU A 185 -25.27 13.41 -4.12
CA LEU A 185 -25.34 13.54 -2.68
C LEU A 185 -26.60 14.32 -2.32
N LYS A 186 -27.25 13.99 -1.21
CA LYS A 186 -28.36 14.77 -0.68
C LYS A 186 -28.35 14.89 0.83
N THR A 187 -28.84 16.03 1.31
CA THR A 187 -29.08 16.33 2.72
C THR A 187 -30.22 17.34 2.84
N THR A 188 -30.54 17.79 4.05
CA THR A 188 -31.58 18.79 4.31
C THR A 188 -31.14 19.81 5.35
N PHE A 189 -31.82 20.96 5.39
CA PHE A 189 -31.78 21.90 6.51
C PHE A 189 -33.18 22.47 6.77
N ASP A 190 -33.42 22.95 7.98
CA ASP A 190 -34.66 23.65 8.32
C ASP A 190 -34.45 25.16 8.28
N LEU A 191 -35.26 25.86 7.49
CA LEU A 191 -35.23 27.30 7.35
C LEU A 191 -35.87 27.96 8.59
N PRO A 192 -35.12 28.76 9.38
CA PRO A 192 -35.69 29.50 10.49
C PRO A 192 -36.78 30.45 10.02
N THR A 193 -37.88 30.57 10.77
CA THR A 193 -39.01 31.46 10.43
C THR A 193 -38.57 32.90 10.19
N ALA A 194 -37.57 33.39 10.95
CA ALA A 194 -37.00 34.74 10.82
C ALA A 194 -36.24 34.98 9.50
N TRP A 195 -35.98 33.93 8.72
CA TRP A 195 -35.23 33.98 7.46
C TRP A 195 -36.13 33.76 6.24
N VAL A 196 -37.42 33.48 6.43
CA VAL A 196 -38.38 33.36 5.33
C VAL A 196 -38.40 34.66 4.52
N GLY A 197 -38.28 34.53 3.20
CA GLY A 197 -38.24 35.67 2.26
C GLY A 197 -36.86 36.34 2.11
N LYS A 198 -35.82 35.84 2.79
CA LYS A 198 -34.44 36.35 2.64
C LYS A 198 -33.64 35.44 1.70
N ASP A 199 -32.72 36.05 0.98
CA ASP A 199 -31.65 35.31 0.29
C ASP A 199 -30.67 34.78 1.33
N LEU A 200 -30.11 33.60 1.04
CA LEU A 200 -29.16 32.92 1.91
C LEU A 200 -27.85 32.65 1.17
N THR A 201 -26.78 32.43 1.92
CA THR A 201 -25.55 31.81 1.43
C THR A 201 -25.50 30.37 1.91
N LEU A 202 -25.28 29.42 0.98
CA LEU A 202 -25.01 28.01 1.26
C LEU A 202 -23.50 27.75 1.15
N SER A 203 -22.86 27.33 2.24
CA SER A 203 -21.43 26.99 2.26
C SER A 203 -21.21 25.48 2.32
N LEU A 204 -20.52 24.93 1.33
CA LEU A 204 -20.30 23.47 1.16
C LEU A 204 -18.83 23.05 1.25
N GLY A 205 -17.95 23.95 1.71
CA GLY A 205 -16.50 23.69 1.72
C GLY A 205 -15.94 23.58 0.31
N ARG A 206 -15.01 22.64 0.09
CA ARG A 206 -14.32 22.47 -1.19
C ARG A 206 -14.87 21.25 -1.92
N ILE A 207 -14.62 21.20 -3.22
CA ILE A 207 -14.86 20.02 -4.05
C ILE A 207 -13.52 19.56 -4.62
N ARG A 208 -13.40 18.26 -4.93
CA ARG A 208 -12.22 17.73 -5.62
C ARG A 208 -12.20 18.18 -7.08
N ASP A 209 -13.18 17.72 -7.84
CA ASP A 209 -13.28 17.98 -9.28
C ASP A 209 -14.38 18.99 -9.57
N VAL A 210 -15.63 18.57 -9.76
CA VAL A 210 -16.74 19.48 -10.14
C VAL A 210 -17.99 19.18 -9.33
N ASP A 211 -18.75 20.23 -8.98
CA ASP A 211 -20.10 20.07 -8.42
C ASP A 211 -21.20 20.81 -9.19
N PHE A 212 -22.42 20.30 -9.06
CA PHE A 212 -23.65 21.00 -9.41
C PHE A 212 -24.59 20.94 -8.21
N THR A 213 -24.79 22.09 -7.57
CA THR A 213 -25.54 22.21 -6.31
C THR A 213 -26.94 22.73 -6.55
N TYR A 214 -27.92 22.03 -5.98
CA TYR A 214 -29.34 22.29 -6.09
C TYR A 214 -29.97 22.50 -4.71
N VAL A 215 -30.95 23.40 -4.64
CA VAL A 215 -31.83 23.57 -3.47
C VAL A 215 -33.27 23.40 -3.95
N ASN A 216 -34.00 22.47 -3.34
CA ASN A 216 -35.38 22.12 -3.71
C ASN A 216 -35.60 21.87 -5.22
N GLY A 217 -34.60 21.29 -5.88
CA GLY A 217 -34.62 21.01 -7.33
C GLY A 217 -34.22 22.17 -8.24
N GLN A 218 -33.91 23.36 -7.71
CA GLN A 218 -33.37 24.47 -8.50
C GLN A 218 -31.85 24.49 -8.45
N LEU A 219 -31.18 24.61 -9.60
CA LEU A 219 -29.71 24.76 -9.67
C LEU A 219 -29.32 26.12 -9.08
N ILE A 220 -28.47 26.11 -8.06
CA ILE A 220 -28.01 27.31 -7.35
C ILE A 220 -26.59 27.68 -7.75
N GLY A 221 -25.71 26.70 -7.95
CA GLY A 221 -24.31 26.97 -8.26
C GLY A 221 -23.55 25.75 -8.74
N THR A 222 -22.41 26.01 -9.34
CA THR A 222 -21.41 25.03 -9.79
C THR A 222 -20.04 25.66 -9.59
N ASP A 223 -19.09 24.85 -9.16
CA ASP A 223 -17.69 25.24 -9.07
C ASP A 223 -16.81 24.00 -9.27
N GLU A 224 -15.51 24.25 -9.40
CA GLU A 224 -14.52 23.23 -9.66
C GLU A 224 -13.24 23.43 -8.85
N GLY A 225 -12.57 22.32 -8.56
CA GLY A 225 -11.25 22.27 -7.94
C GLY A 225 -11.21 22.54 -6.43
N ILE A 226 -10.06 22.18 -5.84
CA ILE A 226 -9.80 22.27 -4.40
C ILE A 226 -9.39 23.65 -3.90
N SER A 227 -9.20 24.61 -4.80
CA SER A 227 -8.65 25.95 -4.48
C SER A 227 -9.73 26.91 -3.97
N LYS A 228 -10.99 26.69 -4.34
CA LYS A 228 -12.10 27.60 -4.04
C LYS A 228 -12.96 27.10 -2.88
N LYS A 229 -13.46 28.03 -2.09
CA LYS A 229 -14.45 27.76 -1.05
C LYS A 229 -15.83 27.97 -1.63
N ARG A 230 -16.59 26.89 -1.81
CA ARG A 230 -17.93 26.93 -2.40
C ARG A 230 -18.90 27.63 -1.46
N ARG A 231 -19.37 28.79 -1.91
CA ARG A 231 -20.40 29.62 -1.27
C ARG A 231 -21.34 30.07 -2.36
N TYR A 232 -22.58 29.59 -2.30
CA TYR A 232 -23.58 29.89 -3.33
C TYR A 232 -24.70 30.73 -2.73
N ARG A 233 -25.08 31.80 -3.41
CA ARG A 233 -26.28 32.57 -3.07
C ARG A 233 -27.52 31.77 -3.47
N VAL A 234 -28.36 31.44 -2.49
CA VAL A 234 -29.65 30.80 -2.64
C VAL A 234 -30.73 31.88 -2.59
N PRO A 235 -31.40 32.18 -3.72
CA PRO A 235 -32.47 33.18 -3.73
C PRO A 235 -33.65 32.75 -2.84
N ALA A 236 -34.33 33.72 -2.23
CA ALA A 236 -35.52 33.47 -1.41
C ALA A 236 -36.59 32.65 -2.15
N ALA A 237 -36.73 32.85 -3.47
CA ALA A 237 -37.68 32.13 -4.32
C ALA A 237 -37.38 30.62 -4.46
N ALA A 238 -36.13 30.19 -4.20
CA ALA A 238 -35.75 28.77 -4.23
C ALA A 238 -36.05 28.06 -2.89
N LEU A 239 -36.44 28.80 -1.86
CA LEU A 239 -36.61 28.32 -0.49
C LEU A 239 -38.08 28.07 -0.16
N ARG A 240 -38.30 27.15 0.78
CA ARG A 240 -39.61 26.84 1.36
C ARG A 240 -39.57 27.05 2.87
N PRO A 241 -40.65 27.53 3.51
CA PRO A 241 -40.74 27.53 4.96
C PRO A 241 -40.53 26.13 5.54
N GLY A 242 -39.73 26.01 6.60
CA GLY A 242 -39.39 24.72 7.21
C GLY A 242 -38.32 23.95 6.42
N ARG A 243 -38.56 22.67 6.15
CA ARG A 243 -37.54 21.76 5.61
C ARG A 243 -37.21 22.04 4.13
N ASN A 244 -35.93 22.18 3.83
CA ASN A 244 -35.37 22.37 2.49
C ASN A 244 -34.41 21.23 2.15
N GLU A 245 -34.43 20.77 0.91
CA GLU A 245 -33.50 19.76 0.38
C GLU A 245 -32.32 20.42 -0.31
N VAL A 246 -31.12 19.90 -0.05
CA VAL A 246 -29.89 20.21 -0.78
C VAL A 246 -29.47 18.94 -1.50
N ALA A 247 -29.28 19.02 -2.81
CA ALA A 247 -28.72 17.95 -3.62
C ALA A 247 -27.48 18.44 -4.36
N VAL A 248 -26.45 17.61 -4.43
CA VAL A 248 -25.18 17.95 -5.08
C VAL A 248 -24.81 16.81 -6.01
N GLN A 249 -24.73 17.05 -7.32
CA GLN A 249 -24.07 16.12 -8.21
C GLN A 249 -22.58 16.44 -8.20
N VAL A 250 -21.77 15.47 -7.79
CA VAL A 250 -20.32 15.52 -7.86
C VAL A 250 -19.86 14.72 -9.07
N LEU A 251 -19.03 15.32 -9.90
CA LEU A 251 -18.36 14.63 -11.00
C LEU A 251 -16.89 14.49 -10.62
N ASN A 252 -16.39 13.26 -10.58
CA ASN A 252 -14.99 12.91 -10.36
C ASN A 252 -14.45 12.17 -11.58
N PHE A 253 -13.27 12.54 -12.09
CA PHE A 253 -12.68 11.93 -13.28
C PHE A 253 -11.47 11.05 -12.97
N TYR A 254 -10.81 11.29 -11.83
CA TYR A 254 -9.61 10.57 -11.40
C TYR A 254 -9.30 10.86 -9.92
N ASP A 255 -8.40 10.08 -9.33
CA ASP A 255 -7.87 10.23 -7.97
C ASP A 255 -8.96 10.14 -6.89
N LYS A 256 -9.14 11.20 -6.10
CA LYS A 256 -10.03 11.20 -4.94
C LYS A 256 -11.22 12.10 -5.21
N GLY A 257 -12.43 11.63 -4.92
CA GLY A 257 -13.66 12.37 -5.17
C GLY A 257 -14.37 12.94 -3.95
N GLY A 258 -15.46 13.66 -4.20
CA GLY A 258 -16.41 14.09 -3.18
C GLY A 258 -16.20 15.48 -2.57
N LEU A 259 -17.04 15.80 -1.59
CA LEU A 259 -17.05 17.07 -0.85
C LEU A 259 -15.97 17.04 0.24
N ILE A 260 -14.89 17.81 0.05
CA ILE A 260 -13.77 17.82 0.98
C ILE A 260 -13.87 19.00 1.95
N GLY A 261 -13.56 18.73 3.22
CA GLY A 261 -13.57 19.70 4.32
C GLY A 261 -12.22 19.73 5.01
N VAL A 262 -11.33 20.63 4.59
CA VAL A 262 -10.06 20.88 5.30
C VAL A 262 -10.37 21.70 6.57
N LYS A 263 -9.46 21.71 7.55
CA LYS A 263 -9.50 22.55 8.76
C LYS A 263 -9.78 24.04 8.42
N GLU A 264 -11.04 24.39 8.29
CA GLU A 264 -11.51 25.75 8.04
C GLU A 264 -11.68 26.44 9.39
N LYS A 265 -11.24 27.71 9.48
CA LYS A 265 -11.51 28.53 10.67
C LYS A 265 -13.01 28.86 10.82
N GLN A 266 -13.74 28.85 9.70
CA GLN A 266 -15.17 29.13 9.64
C GLN A 266 -15.96 27.84 9.43
N PRO A 267 -17.19 27.73 9.97
CA PRO A 267 -18.06 26.60 9.71
C PRO A 267 -18.33 26.38 8.21
N VAL A 268 -18.28 25.13 7.78
CA VAL A 268 -18.69 24.65 6.45
C VAL A 268 -19.85 23.68 6.59
N PHE A 269 -20.57 23.42 5.50
CA PHE A 269 -21.86 22.69 5.51
C PHE A 269 -22.90 23.41 6.36
N VAL A 270 -23.04 24.71 6.12
CA VAL A 270 -23.95 25.61 6.83
C VAL A 270 -24.69 26.52 5.84
N VAL A 271 -25.86 27.00 6.25
CA VAL A 271 -26.63 28.03 5.55
C VAL A 271 -26.89 29.22 6.46
N TYR A 272 -26.80 30.44 5.94
CA TYR A 272 -26.99 31.68 6.69
C TYR A 272 -27.54 32.79 5.79
N PRO A 273 -28.21 33.84 6.32
CA PRO A 273 -28.68 34.95 5.50
C PRO A 273 -27.54 35.65 4.76
N GLU A 274 -27.79 36.05 3.52
CA GLU A 274 -26.80 36.77 2.71
C GLU A 274 -26.28 38.01 3.46
N GLY A 275 -24.95 38.21 3.46
CA GLY A 275 -24.28 39.29 4.21
C GLY A 275 -24.08 39.03 5.71
N SER A 276 -24.54 37.89 6.25
CA SER A 276 -24.26 37.46 7.62
C SER A 276 -23.00 36.56 7.70
N ALA A 277 -22.61 36.17 8.91
CA ALA A 277 -21.43 35.35 9.16
C ALA A 277 -21.80 33.85 9.34
N PRO A 278 -20.99 32.90 8.82
CA PRO A 278 -21.29 31.45 8.86
C PRO A 278 -21.43 30.87 10.27
N GLU A 279 -20.82 31.50 11.27
CA GLU A 279 -20.90 31.13 12.70
C GLU A 279 -22.30 31.28 13.28
N THR A 280 -23.16 32.09 12.64
CA THR A 280 -24.57 32.28 13.00
C THR A 280 -25.51 31.42 12.16
N GLY A 281 -24.95 30.59 11.27
CA GLY A 281 -25.69 29.75 10.33
C GLY A 281 -26.33 28.53 10.97
N VAL A 282 -27.31 27.97 10.25
CA VAL A 282 -27.89 26.66 10.55
C VAL A 282 -27.04 25.59 9.85
N PRO A 283 -26.58 24.54 10.56
CA PRO A 283 -25.87 23.44 9.93
C PRO A 283 -26.80 22.62 9.03
N LEU A 284 -26.25 22.10 7.94
CA LEU A 284 -26.91 21.05 7.18
C LEU A 284 -27.01 19.78 8.04
N SER A 285 -28.05 18.98 7.80
CA SER A 285 -28.19 17.69 8.47
C SER A 285 -26.97 16.81 8.20
N SER A 286 -26.48 16.13 9.23
CA SER A 286 -25.38 15.17 9.12
C SER A 286 -25.81 13.85 8.45
N SER A 287 -27.11 13.65 8.21
CA SER A 287 -27.67 12.47 7.53
C SER A 287 -27.54 12.59 6.01
N TRP A 288 -26.31 12.71 5.51
CA TRP A 288 -26.05 12.70 4.07
C TRP A 288 -26.31 11.32 3.48
N GLN A 289 -26.81 11.32 2.25
CA GLN A 289 -26.99 10.11 1.46
C GLN A 289 -26.36 10.28 0.08
N TYR A 290 -25.92 9.18 -0.53
CA TYR A 290 -25.39 9.17 -1.87
C TYR A 290 -26.07 8.14 -2.78
N TRP A 291 -25.99 8.39 -4.08
CA TRP A 291 -26.36 7.47 -5.15
C TRP A 291 -25.35 7.61 -6.29
N VAL A 292 -24.79 6.50 -6.74
CA VAL A 292 -23.88 6.46 -7.89
C VAL A 292 -24.71 6.41 -9.16
N GLN A 293 -24.69 7.49 -9.95
CA GLN A 293 -25.39 7.57 -11.23
C GLN A 293 -24.61 6.85 -12.32
N ASP A 294 -23.30 7.06 -12.37
CA ASP A 294 -22.39 6.52 -13.37
C ASP A 294 -21.00 6.38 -12.71
N ALA A 295 -20.39 5.19 -12.81
CA ALA A 295 -19.09 4.89 -12.21
C ALA A 295 -17.96 4.77 -13.26
N GLU A 296 -18.25 5.09 -14.52
CA GLU A 296 -17.36 4.87 -15.66
C GLU A 296 -17.17 6.17 -16.45
N PRO A 297 -16.53 7.19 -15.84
CA PRO A 297 -16.08 8.35 -16.59
C PRO A 297 -14.99 7.95 -17.59
N PRO A 298 -14.77 8.77 -18.63
CA PRO A 298 -13.63 8.62 -19.51
C PRO A 298 -12.32 8.65 -18.73
N LEU A 299 -11.38 7.80 -19.13
CA LEU A 299 -10.08 7.67 -18.48
C LEU A 299 -9.26 8.95 -18.68
N SER A 300 -8.86 9.55 -17.56
CA SER A 300 -8.11 10.80 -17.57
C SER A 300 -6.72 10.62 -18.21
N PRO A 301 -6.25 11.55 -19.05
CA PRO A 301 -4.96 11.40 -19.72
C PRO A 301 -3.82 11.35 -18.71
N SER A 302 -3.00 10.30 -18.82
CA SER A 302 -1.93 10.04 -17.87
C SER A 302 -0.62 9.77 -18.60
N TYR A 303 0.50 10.25 -18.03
CA TYR A 303 1.81 9.98 -18.64
C TYR A 303 2.28 8.55 -18.39
N GLN A 304 1.98 7.99 -17.22
CA GLN A 304 2.59 6.75 -16.74
C GLN A 304 1.59 5.93 -15.94
N ALA A 305 1.86 4.63 -15.90
CA ALA A 305 1.12 3.66 -15.12
C ALA A 305 1.32 3.85 -13.62
N SER A 306 0.32 3.38 -12.85
CA SER A 306 0.35 3.35 -11.39
C SER A 306 0.39 1.91 -10.90
N TYR A 307 1.13 1.67 -9.82
CA TYR A 307 1.16 0.38 -9.13
C TYR A 307 -0.18 0.12 -8.45
N GLN A 308 -0.65 -1.14 -8.40
CA GLN A 308 -1.99 -1.47 -7.92
C GLN A 308 -1.98 -2.45 -6.74
N PRO A 309 -2.93 -2.33 -5.78
CA PRO A 309 -3.20 -3.36 -4.79
C PRO A 309 -3.71 -4.62 -5.49
N PHE A 310 -3.35 -5.79 -4.98
CA PHE A 310 -3.93 -7.03 -5.51
C PHE A 310 -5.29 -7.31 -4.85
N GLY A 311 -5.29 -7.38 -3.52
CA GLY A 311 -6.50 -7.57 -2.72
C GLY A 311 -6.20 -7.79 -1.26
N ASP A 312 -7.19 -8.28 -0.54
CA ASP A 312 -7.15 -8.51 0.89
C ASP A 312 -7.58 -9.94 1.21
N LEU A 313 -6.91 -10.55 2.18
CA LEU A 313 -7.33 -11.78 2.83
C LEU A 313 -7.89 -11.45 4.21
N ARG A 314 -9.18 -11.73 4.41
CA ARG A 314 -9.87 -11.63 5.69
C ARG A 314 -10.00 -13.01 6.31
N LEU A 315 -9.62 -13.15 7.58
CA LEU A 315 -9.89 -14.37 8.36
C LEU A 315 -10.85 -13.99 9.50
N ASP A 316 -12.12 -14.38 9.39
CA ASP A 316 -13.14 -14.12 10.39
C ASP A 316 -13.22 -15.32 11.35
N PHE A 317 -12.71 -15.17 12.55
CA PHE A 317 -12.69 -16.21 13.58
C PHE A 317 -14.03 -16.26 14.32
N SER A 318 -14.52 -17.47 14.59
CA SER A 318 -15.79 -17.69 15.31
C SER A 318 -15.66 -17.56 16.83
N SER A 319 -14.49 -17.17 17.35
CA SER A 319 -14.24 -17.10 18.80
C SER A 319 -14.74 -15.79 19.41
N ALA A 320 -15.33 -15.89 20.60
CA ALA A 320 -15.84 -14.77 21.38
C ALA A 320 -15.24 -14.79 22.79
N GLY A 321 -15.29 -13.64 23.47
CA GLY A 321 -14.80 -13.47 24.84
C GLY A 321 -13.69 -12.43 24.96
N ALA A 322 -13.35 -12.09 26.21
CA ALA A 322 -12.29 -11.15 26.52
C ALA A 322 -10.92 -11.66 26.06
N VAL A 323 -10.09 -10.73 25.60
CA VAL A 323 -8.74 -11.01 25.11
C VAL A 323 -7.74 -10.48 26.12
N THR A 324 -6.76 -11.31 26.48
CA THR A 324 -5.61 -10.93 27.32
C THR A 324 -4.30 -11.32 26.62
N ASP A 325 -3.19 -10.82 27.15
CA ASP A 325 -1.82 -11.16 26.69
C ASP A 325 -1.62 -11.00 25.18
N TYR A 326 -2.27 -9.99 24.59
CA TYR A 326 -2.14 -9.70 23.17
C TYR A 326 -0.74 -9.16 22.86
N ARG A 327 -0.15 -9.68 21.78
CA ARG A 327 1.09 -9.19 21.20
C ARG A 327 1.13 -9.48 19.71
N ARG A 328 1.54 -8.49 18.91
CA ARG A 328 1.98 -8.72 17.52
C ARG A 328 3.41 -8.24 17.35
N GLU A 329 4.20 -8.95 16.55
CA GLU A 329 5.60 -8.63 16.29
C GLU A 329 6.04 -9.01 14.88
N LEU A 330 7.06 -8.31 14.36
CA LEU A 330 7.85 -8.69 13.19
C LEU A 330 9.29 -8.88 13.66
N ASP A 331 9.78 -10.12 13.58
CA ASP A 331 11.17 -10.46 13.81
C ASP A 331 11.95 -10.31 12.49
N VAL A 332 12.71 -9.21 12.39
CA VAL A 332 13.48 -8.92 11.18
C VAL A 332 14.73 -9.79 11.06
N SER A 333 15.13 -10.53 12.09
CA SER A 333 16.24 -11.51 11.95
C SER A 333 15.82 -12.79 11.21
N GLN A 334 14.51 -13.04 11.13
CA GLN A 334 13.91 -14.23 10.50
C GLN A 334 12.94 -13.88 9.37
N ALA A 335 12.57 -12.60 9.23
CA ALA A 335 11.47 -12.16 8.38
C ALA A 335 10.16 -12.91 8.65
N VAL A 336 9.82 -13.07 9.93
CA VAL A 336 8.59 -13.73 10.39
C VAL A 336 7.81 -12.77 11.28
N ALA A 337 6.56 -12.52 10.91
CA ALA A 337 5.62 -11.84 11.79
C ALA A 337 4.84 -12.86 12.63
N ARG A 338 4.43 -12.45 13.84
CA ARG A 338 3.66 -13.27 14.77
C ARG A 338 2.59 -12.45 15.46
N THR A 339 1.42 -13.03 15.63
CA THR A 339 0.37 -12.51 16.53
C THR A 339 0.01 -13.58 17.55
N SER A 340 -0.06 -13.24 18.83
CA SER A 340 -0.48 -14.15 19.90
C SER A 340 -1.39 -13.45 20.90
N TYR A 341 -2.35 -14.19 21.44
CA TYR A 341 -3.26 -13.71 22.48
C TYR A 341 -3.92 -14.89 23.20
N VAL A 342 -4.49 -14.63 24.38
CA VAL A 342 -5.34 -15.58 25.10
C VAL A 342 -6.79 -15.13 24.97
N GLN A 343 -7.67 -16.05 24.59
CA GLN A 343 -9.11 -15.81 24.55
C GLN A 343 -9.84 -17.03 25.08
N SER A 344 -10.72 -16.82 26.07
CA SER A 344 -11.49 -17.90 26.71
C SER A 344 -10.61 -19.05 27.23
N GLY A 345 -9.45 -18.71 27.79
CA GLY A 345 -8.49 -19.66 28.38
C GLY A 345 -7.62 -20.43 27.38
N VAL A 346 -7.74 -20.17 26.07
CA VAL A 346 -6.96 -20.80 25.00
C VAL A 346 -5.95 -19.78 24.47
N LYS A 347 -4.68 -20.18 24.35
CA LYS A 347 -3.65 -19.36 23.68
C LYS A 347 -3.68 -19.62 22.18
N PHE A 348 -3.94 -18.57 21.41
CA PHE A 348 -3.84 -18.58 19.96
C PHE A 348 -2.52 -17.97 19.52
N THR A 349 -1.90 -18.56 18.50
CA THR A 349 -0.70 -18.00 17.85
C THR A 349 -0.85 -18.10 16.34
N ARG A 350 -0.44 -17.04 15.65
CA ARG A 350 -0.41 -16.98 14.19
C ARG A 350 0.98 -16.54 13.76
N GLU A 351 1.56 -17.22 12.79
CA GLU A 351 2.86 -16.85 12.21
C GLU A 351 2.73 -16.62 10.70
N TYR A 352 3.41 -15.60 10.21
CA TYR A 352 3.30 -15.11 8.84
C TYR A 352 4.68 -14.87 8.24
N PHE A 353 4.90 -15.30 7.01
CA PHE A 353 6.10 -14.95 6.25
C PHE A 353 5.86 -15.06 4.74
N ALA A 354 6.54 -14.22 3.96
CA ALA A 354 6.56 -14.32 2.51
C ALA A 354 7.83 -15.08 2.08
N SER A 355 7.67 -16.34 1.66
CA SER A 355 8.78 -17.22 1.32
C SER A 355 9.18 -17.08 -0.15
N ALA A 356 10.45 -16.81 -0.43
CA ALA A 356 10.98 -16.93 -1.80
C ALA A 356 11.11 -18.38 -2.26
N PRO A 357 11.65 -19.32 -1.45
CA PRO A 357 11.72 -20.72 -1.88
C PRO A 357 10.35 -21.29 -2.27
N ALA A 358 9.33 -21.04 -1.44
CA ALA A 358 7.97 -21.51 -1.69
C ALA A 358 7.16 -20.63 -2.67
N GLN A 359 7.64 -19.42 -3.01
CA GLN A 359 6.93 -18.45 -3.84
C GLN A 359 5.51 -18.13 -3.34
N ALA A 360 5.32 -18.10 -2.02
CA ALA A 360 4.01 -17.92 -1.38
C ALA A 360 4.15 -17.12 -0.07
N LEU A 361 3.09 -16.37 0.25
CA LEU A 361 2.81 -15.90 1.60
C LEU A 361 2.23 -17.07 2.41
N VAL A 362 2.85 -17.38 3.54
CA VAL A 362 2.44 -18.46 4.44
C VAL A 362 1.86 -17.84 5.70
N CYS A 363 0.68 -18.31 6.11
CA CYS A 363 0.04 -18.00 7.37
C CYS A 363 -0.26 -19.31 8.10
N HIS A 364 0.30 -19.49 9.29
CA HIS A 364 0.10 -20.68 10.11
C HIS A 364 -0.65 -20.35 11.39
N LEU A 365 -1.70 -21.11 11.68
CA LEU A 365 -2.65 -20.91 12.77
C LEU A 365 -2.49 -22.03 13.79
N MET A 366 -2.29 -21.65 15.05
CA MET A 366 -2.07 -22.56 16.17
C MET A 366 -2.95 -22.19 17.35
N ALA A 367 -3.36 -23.20 18.11
CA ALA A 367 -3.95 -23.07 19.43
C ALA A 367 -3.29 -24.08 20.39
N ASP A 368 -3.17 -23.73 21.66
CA ASP A 368 -2.66 -24.65 22.70
C ASP A 368 -3.67 -25.74 23.11
N SER A 369 -4.86 -25.73 22.50
CA SER A 369 -5.94 -26.68 22.72
C SER A 369 -6.50 -27.16 21.38
N LYS A 370 -6.67 -28.47 21.23
CA LYS A 370 -7.20 -29.11 20.02
C LYS A 370 -8.62 -28.66 19.68
N GLY A 371 -8.93 -28.62 18.39
CA GLY A 371 -10.23 -28.30 17.84
C GLY A 371 -10.75 -26.89 18.12
N LYS A 372 -9.86 -25.94 18.44
CA LYS A 372 -10.24 -24.57 18.82
C LYS A 372 -10.19 -23.55 17.69
N ILE A 373 -9.70 -23.92 16.51
CA ILE A 373 -9.62 -23.00 15.37
C ILE A 373 -10.82 -23.22 14.46
N SER A 374 -11.69 -22.21 14.38
CA SER A 374 -12.82 -22.15 13.46
C SER A 374 -12.89 -20.75 12.85
N LEU A 375 -12.87 -20.66 11.52
CA LEU A 375 -12.87 -19.38 10.80
C LEU A 375 -13.42 -19.47 9.38
N LYS A 376 -13.74 -18.31 8.81
CA LYS A 376 -13.96 -18.09 7.38
C LYS A 376 -12.82 -17.29 6.80
N ALA A 377 -12.14 -17.83 5.80
CA ALA A 377 -11.15 -17.10 5.01
C ALA A 377 -11.79 -16.61 3.71
N ARG A 378 -11.73 -15.30 3.45
CA ARG A 378 -12.38 -14.62 2.33
C ARG A 378 -11.43 -13.66 1.64
N PHE A 379 -11.51 -13.59 0.32
CA PHE A 379 -10.87 -12.53 -0.43
C PHE A 379 -11.75 -11.28 -0.49
N GLN A 380 -11.11 -10.12 -0.58
CA GLN A 380 -11.70 -8.85 -1.03
C GLN A 380 -10.74 -8.21 -2.03
N SER A 381 -11.25 -7.30 -2.86
CA SER A 381 -10.42 -6.53 -3.81
C SER A 381 -11.11 -5.22 -4.13
N LEU A 382 -10.31 -4.18 -4.35
CA LEU A 382 -10.79 -2.88 -4.84
C LEU A 382 -11.07 -2.88 -6.35
N HIS A 383 -10.60 -3.90 -7.09
CA HIS A 383 -10.86 -4.01 -8.52
C HIS A 383 -12.32 -4.40 -8.77
N ALA A 384 -13.09 -3.50 -9.39
CA ALA A 384 -14.53 -3.67 -9.60
C ALA A 384 -14.93 -4.97 -10.34
N GLN A 385 -14.04 -5.48 -11.20
CA GLN A 385 -14.26 -6.72 -11.96
C GLN A 385 -13.65 -7.96 -11.31
N ALA A 386 -13.27 -7.88 -10.03
CA ALA A 386 -12.72 -9.01 -9.30
C ALA A 386 -13.71 -10.17 -9.22
N LYS A 387 -13.19 -11.40 -9.34
CA LYS A 387 -13.98 -12.64 -9.24
C LYS A 387 -13.35 -13.57 -8.22
N ILE A 388 -14.17 -14.11 -7.35
CA ILE A 388 -13.79 -15.15 -6.40
C ILE A 388 -14.47 -16.45 -6.86
N TYR A 389 -13.73 -17.55 -6.86
CA TYR A 389 -14.26 -18.85 -7.27
C TYR A 389 -13.46 -19.99 -6.64
N ARG A 390 -14.11 -21.15 -6.50
CA ARG A 390 -13.46 -22.37 -6.02
C ARG A 390 -12.60 -22.98 -7.13
N VAL A 391 -11.38 -23.39 -6.78
CA VAL A 391 -10.50 -24.14 -7.68
C VAL A 391 -10.62 -25.64 -7.42
N ASP A 392 -10.50 -26.04 -6.15
CA ASP A 392 -10.61 -27.44 -5.71
C ASP A 392 -11.13 -27.53 -4.26
N ASP A 393 -11.00 -28.69 -3.62
CA ASP A 393 -11.44 -28.93 -2.24
C ASP A 393 -10.63 -28.21 -1.16
N HIS A 394 -9.53 -27.55 -1.54
CA HIS A 394 -8.59 -26.91 -0.63
C HIS A 394 -8.16 -25.50 -1.07
N THR A 395 -8.64 -25.02 -2.22
CA THR A 395 -8.10 -23.83 -2.88
C THR A 395 -9.20 -22.89 -3.35
N LEU A 396 -9.13 -21.64 -2.89
CA LEU A 396 -9.97 -20.52 -3.32
C LEU A 396 -9.14 -19.58 -4.20
N ALA A 397 -9.74 -19.05 -5.27
CA ALA A 397 -9.10 -18.09 -6.15
C ALA A 397 -9.69 -16.68 -6.02
N LEU A 398 -8.84 -15.68 -6.27
CA LEU A 398 -9.20 -14.31 -6.59
C LEU A 398 -8.57 -13.97 -7.96
N ALA A 399 -9.40 -13.65 -8.95
CA ALA A 399 -8.96 -13.08 -10.22
C ALA A 399 -9.30 -11.58 -10.25
N VAL A 400 -8.37 -10.76 -10.71
CA VAL A 400 -8.53 -9.30 -10.84
C VAL A 400 -8.22 -8.85 -12.26
N GLN A 401 -8.95 -7.83 -12.73
CA GLN A 401 -8.66 -7.11 -13.96
C GLN A 401 -8.39 -5.66 -13.60
N VAL A 402 -7.21 -5.16 -13.96
CA VAL A 402 -6.84 -3.78 -13.66
C VAL A 402 -7.65 -2.84 -14.55
N ARG A 403 -8.29 -1.84 -13.94
CA ARG A 403 -8.94 -0.75 -14.67
C ARG A 403 -7.88 0.10 -15.36
N ASP A 404 -8.13 0.49 -16.61
CA ASP A 404 -7.15 1.21 -17.43
C ASP A 404 -5.82 0.46 -17.58
N GLY A 405 -5.85 -0.87 -17.67
CA GLY A 405 -4.64 -1.67 -17.82
C GLY A 405 -4.89 -2.98 -18.57
N VAL A 406 -3.86 -3.46 -19.27
CA VAL A 406 -3.91 -4.76 -19.97
C VAL A 406 -3.67 -5.95 -19.04
N LEU A 407 -3.24 -5.69 -17.80
CA LEU A 407 -2.83 -6.73 -16.86
C LEU A 407 -4.03 -7.39 -16.16
N ARG A 408 -4.00 -8.72 -16.18
CA ARG A 408 -4.84 -9.60 -15.34
C ARG A 408 -3.99 -10.19 -14.22
N GLY A 409 -4.57 -10.33 -13.02
CA GLY A 409 -3.95 -11.03 -11.88
C GLY A 409 -4.78 -12.23 -11.45
N VAL A 410 -4.12 -13.30 -11.00
CA VAL A 410 -4.78 -14.42 -10.30
C VAL A 410 -4.00 -14.77 -9.04
N SER A 411 -4.72 -14.90 -7.92
CA SER A 411 -4.21 -15.38 -6.64
C SER A 411 -4.96 -16.63 -6.21
N TYR A 412 -4.23 -17.60 -5.66
CA TYR A 412 -4.78 -18.79 -5.05
C TYR A 412 -4.40 -18.84 -3.57
N LEU A 413 -5.39 -19.10 -2.72
CA LEU A 413 -5.24 -19.42 -1.31
C LEU A 413 -5.51 -20.91 -1.12
N ARG A 414 -4.47 -21.67 -0.78
CA ARG A 414 -4.60 -23.10 -0.46
C ARG A 414 -4.47 -23.32 1.04
N VAL A 415 -5.32 -24.18 1.59
CA VAL A 415 -5.27 -24.56 3.01
C VAL A 415 -4.89 -26.01 3.21
N SER A 416 -4.07 -26.27 4.24
CA SER A 416 -3.84 -27.58 4.82
C SER A 416 -4.16 -27.49 6.32
N ALA A 417 -4.98 -28.40 6.85
CA ALA A 417 -5.39 -28.38 8.25
C ALA A 417 -5.27 -29.78 8.87
N LYS A 418 -5.01 -29.82 10.19
CA LYS A 418 -5.04 -31.04 10.99
C LYS A 418 -6.28 -31.03 11.88
N GLY A 419 -6.97 -32.16 11.95
CA GLY A 419 -8.24 -32.27 12.66
C GLY A 419 -9.36 -31.43 12.03
N GLY A 420 -10.57 -31.56 12.58
CA GLY A 420 -11.72 -30.78 12.13
C GLY A 420 -12.12 -31.00 10.67
N LYS A 421 -12.71 -29.97 10.07
CA LYS A 421 -13.23 -29.99 8.70
C LYS A 421 -12.83 -28.74 7.92
N VAL A 422 -12.47 -28.94 6.66
CA VAL A 422 -12.25 -27.89 5.66
C VAL A 422 -13.39 -27.92 4.65
N THR A 423 -13.93 -26.78 4.27
CA THR A 423 -14.91 -26.67 3.18
C THR A 423 -14.62 -25.43 2.35
N VAL A 424 -14.43 -25.61 1.05
CA VAL A 424 -14.24 -24.51 0.10
C VAL A 424 -15.52 -24.32 -0.70
N THR A 425 -15.99 -23.08 -0.77
CA THR A 425 -17.10 -22.65 -1.63
C THR A 425 -16.58 -21.68 -2.68
N ASP A 426 -17.46 -21.17 -3.54
CA ASP A 426 -17.08 -20.15 -4.54
C ASP A 426 -16.73 -18.79 -3.92
N THR A 427 -16.90 -18.61 -2.61
CA THR A 427 -16.71 -17.32 -1.95
C THR A 427 -15.76 -17.38 -0.75
N GLN A 428 -15.49 -18.56 -0.19
CA GLN A 428 -14.73 -18.68 1.04
C GLN A 428 -14.13 -20.07 1.29
N ILE A 429 -13.13 -20.13 2.16
CA ILE A 429 -12.67 -21.35 2.83
C ILE A 429 -13.19 -21.32 4.27
N GLN A 430 -13.94 -22.33 4.68
CA GLN A 430 -14.40 -22.54 6.05
C GLN A 430 -13.52 -23.59 6.73
N LEU A 431 -12.99 -23.25 7.91
CA LEU A 431 -12.38 -24.18 8.85
C LEU A 431 -13.32 -24.35 10.05
N GLU A 432 -13.54 -25.60 10.46
CA GLU A 432 -14.38 -25.95 11.60
C GLU A 432 -13.63 -26.89 12.53
N ASN A 433 -13.39 -26.44 13.77
CA ASN A 433 -12.80 -27.21 14.86
C ASN A 433 -11.49 -27.89 14.47
N VAL A 434 -10.59 -27.16 13.80
CA VAL A 434 -9.27 -27.67 13.43
C VAL A 434 -8.27 -27.46 14.59
N ASP A 435 -7.25 -28.31 14.65
CA ASP A 435 -6.18 -28.25 15.66
C ASP A 435 -5.14 -27.19 15.28
N GLU A 436 -4.76 -27.19 14.01
CA GLU A 436 -3.83 -26.24 13.38
C GLU A 436 -4.13 -26.17 11.87
N ALA A 437 -3.75 -25.06 11.23
CA ALA A 437 -3.89 -24.89 9.79
C ALA A 437 -2.78 -24.03 9.19
N THR A 438 -2.34 -24.36 7.98
CA THR A 438 -1.42 -23.58 7.16
C THR A 438 -2.12 -23.12 5.91
N LEU A 439 -2.15 -21.81 5.69
CA LEU A 439 -2.67 -21.17 4.50
C LEU A 439 -1.48 -20.67 3.67
N CYS A 440 -1.39 -21.11 2.43
CA CYS A 440 -0.40 -20.64 1.45
C CYS A 440 -1.12 -19.83 0.39
N LEU A 441 -0.75 -18.55 0.26
CA LEU A 441 -1.24 -17.63 -0.75
C LEU A 441 -0.14 -17.37 -1.77
N ALA A 442 -0.43 -17.64 -3.04
CA ALA A 442 0.40 -17.18 -4.15
C ALA A 442 -0.44 -16.26 -5.04
N ALA A 443 0.22 -15.37 -5.76
CA ALA A 443 -0.38 -14.57 -6.82
C ALA A 443 0.57 -14.49 -8.01
N ALA A 444 0.04 -14.20 -9.20
CA ALA A 444 0.79 -13.91 -10.43
C ALA A 444 -0.05 -12.99 -11.32
N THR A 445 0.59 -12.34 -12.30
CA THR A 445 -0.10 -11.54 -13.32
C THR A 445 0.20 -12.07 -14.73
N SER A 446 -0.42 -11.45 -15.73
CA SER A 446 -0.09 -11.68 -17.14
C SER A 446 1.15 -10.91 -17.62
N PHE A 447 1.86 -10.20 -16.74
CA PHE A 447 3.09 -9.51 -17.09
C PHE A 447 4.21 -10.51 -17.39
N GLU A 448 4.79 -10.42 -18.58
CA GLU A 448 5.98 -11.19 -18.97
C GLU A 448 7.22 -10.27 -18.99
N ASN A 449 7.09 -9.08 -19.59
CA ASN A 449 8.10 -8.03 -19.58
C ASN A 449 7.49 -6.67 -19.96
N TYR A 450 8.30 -5.60 -19.99
CA TYR A 450 7.81 -4.24 -20.26
C TYR A 450 7.17 -4.02 -21.65
N GLN A 451 7.27 -5.00 -22.55
CA GLN A 451 6.65 -4.98 -23.88
C GLN A 451 5.55 -6.05 -24.04
N ASP A 452 5.37 -6.95 -23.07
CA ASP A 452 4.51 -8.13 -23.20
C ASP A 452 3.71 -8.41 -21.93
N ALA A 453 2.39 -8.44 -22.09
CA ALA A 453 1.40 -8.71 -21.05
C ALA A 453 0.53 -9.94 -21.37
N THR A 454 1.04 -10.88 -22.19
CA THR A 454 0.31 -12.07 -22.66
C THR A 454 0.47 -13.30 -21.74
N GLY A 455 1.12 -13.14 -20.60
CA GLY A 455 1.38 -14.21 -19.64
C GLY A 455 0.11 -14.89 -19.13
N GLN A 456 0.29 -16.10 -18.59
CA GLN A 456 -0.79 -16.97 -18.13
C GLN A 456 -0.81 -17.06 -16.59
N PRO A 457 -1.40 -16.07 -15.89
CA PRO A 457 -1.35 -15.99 -14.43
C PRO A 457 -1.88 -17.26 -13.74
N GLU A 458 -2.91 -17.91 -14.28
CA GLU A 458 -3.49 -19.14 -13.75
C GLU A 458 -2.45 -20.29 -13.72
N LYS A 459 -1.60 -20.37 -14.74
CA LYS A 459 -0.52 -21.37 -14.82
C LYS A 459 0.61 -21.03 -13.86
N LEU A 460 1.01 -19.76 -13.82
CA LEU A 460 2.11 -19.29 -12.97
C LEU A 460 1.79 -19.44 -11.48
N VAL A 461 0.57 -19.07 -11.07
CA VAL A 461 0.14 -19.19 -9.67
C VAL A 461 -0.04 -20.65 -9.24
N ALA A 462 -0.50 -21.53 -10.13
CA ALA A 462 -0.52 -22.98 -9.88
C ALA A 462 0.88 -23.56 -9.68
N GLN A 463 1.85 -23.15 -10.51
CA GLN A 463 3.27 -23.55 -10.37
C GLN A 463 3.88 -23.06 -9.06
N ALA A 464 3.60 -21.81 -8.67
CA ALA A 464 4.06 -21.24 -7.41
C ALA A 464 3.49 -22.04 -6.21
N LEU A 465 2.18 -22.28 -6.17
CA LEU A 465 1.57 -23.07 -5.09
C LEU A 465 2.09 -24.50 -5.03
N GLY A 466 2.35 -25.13 -6.18
CA GLY A 466 2.91 -26.48 -6.26
C GLY A 466 4.23 -26.65 -5.48
N ARG A 467 4.99 -25.56 -5.29
CA ARG A 467 6.21 -25.57 -4.46
C ARG A 467 5.93 -25.77 -2.98
N SER A 468 4.78 -25.33 -2.48
CA SER A 468 4.40 -25.45 -1.07
C SER A 468 3.48 -26.64 -0.78
N GLN A 469 2.90 -27.25 -1.83
CA GLN A 469 1.89 -28.28 -1.70
C GLN A 469 2.46 -29.54 -1.03
N GLY A 470 1.78 -29.99 0.03
CA GLY A 470 2.16 -31.19 0.78
C GLY A 470 3.35 -31.02 1.73
N GLN A 471 3.97 -29.83 1.77
CA GLN A 471 5.03 -29.56 2.74
C GLN A 471 4.47 -29.26 4.13
N ALA A 472 5.16 -29.72 5.17
CA ALA A 472 4.86 -29.34 6.54
C ALA A 472 5.25 -27.87 6.80
N TYR A 473 4.54 -27.22 7.72
CA TYR A 473 4.80 -25.84 8.11
C TYR A 473 6.27 -25.60 8.49
N GLU A 474 6.83 -26.45 9.35
CA GLU A 474 8.21 -26.32 9.82
C GLU A 474 9.24 -26.41 8.70
N THR A 475 8.97 -27.22 7.66
CA THR A 475 9.83 -27.28 6.47
C THR A 475 9.81 -25.98 5.69
N LEU A 476 8.61 -25.40 5.49
CA LEU A 476 8.45 -24.11 4.80
C LEU A 476 9.14 -22.98 5.58
N LYS A 477 8.96 -22.94 6.89
CA LYS A 477 9.58 -21.94 7.77
C LYS A 477 11.11 -22.06 7.78
N THR A 478 11.63 -23.28 7.95
CA THR A 478 13.08 -23.52 7.96
C THR A 478 13.72 -23.11 6.63
N ALA A 479 13.10 -23.48 5.50
CA ALA A 479 13.59 -23.08 4.18
C ALA A 479 13.53 -21.55 3.97
N HIS A 480 12.45 -20.90 4.43
CA HIS A 480 12.31 -19.44 4.39
C HIS A 480 13.40 -18.74 5.20
N VAL A 481 13.57 -19.12 6.47
CA VAL A 481 14.55 -18.47 7.37
C VAL A 481 15.97 -18.69 6.85
N ALA A 482 16.31 -19.90 6.41
CA ALA A 482 17.63 -20.19 5.86
C ALA A 482 17.91 -19.42 4.55
N ASP A 483 16.91 -19.21 3.70
CA ASP A 483 17.05 -18.37 2.51
C ASP A 483 17.24 -16.89 2.87
N TYR A 484 16.40 -16.38 3.76
CA TYR A 484 16.45 -14.99 4.22
C TYR A 484 17.77 -14.64 4.91
N GLN A 485 18.23 -15.50 5.81
CA GLN A 485 19.43 -15.26 6.62
C GLN A 485 20.71 -15.20 5.78
N LYS A 486 20.77 -15.87 4.61
CA LYS A 486 21.89 -15.71 3.67
C LYS A 486 22.10 -14.27 3.20
N LEU A 487 21.05 -13.45 3.19
CA LEU A 487 21.11 -12.05 2.80
C LEU A 487 21.27 -11.13 4.03
N PHE A 488 20.68 -11.51 5.16
CA PHE A 488 20.52 -10.61 6.29
C PHE A 488 21.62 -10.71 7.36
N GLN A 489 22.12 -11.92 7.62
CA GLN A 489 22.87 -12.24 8.86
C GLN A 489 24.29 -11.66 8.92
N ASP A 490 24.90 -11.34 7.77
CA ASP A 490 26.33 -11.00 7.66
C ASP A 490 26.67 -9.57 8.15
N PHE A 491 25.66 -8.83 8.62
CA PHE A 491 25.84 -7.52 9.22
C PHE A 491 25.15 -7.45 10.58
N ALA A 492 25.92 -7.03 11.57
CA ALA A 492 25.45 -6.71 12.90
C ALA A 492 25.83 -5.27 13.23
N ILE A 493 24.96 -4.59 13.95
CA ILE A 493 25.19 -3.26 14.47
C ILE A 493 24.73 -3.23 15.92
N ASP A 494 25.59 -2.76 16.82
CA ASP A 494 25.27 -2.55 18.21
C ASP A 494 25.68 -1.14 18.61
N LEU A 495 24.69 -0.33 19.02
CA LEU A 495 24.86 1.06 19.42
C LEU A 495 24.66 1.25 20.93
N GLY A 496 24.50 0.16 21.67
CA GLY A 496 24.18 0.15 23.09
C GLY A 496 22.72 -0.20 23.38
N HIS A 497 22.47 -0.46 24.66
CA HIS A 497 21.21 -1.03 25.16
C HIS A 497 20.57 -0.14 26.22
N SER A 498 19.25 -0.27 26.38
CA SER A 498 18.48 0.49 27.37
C SER A 498 17.22 -0.26 27.81
N PRO A 499 16.65 0.06 28.99
CA PRO A 499 15.35 -0.49 29.41
C PRO A 499 14.21 -0.23 28.42
N GLN A 500 14.35 0.74 27.51
CA GLN A 500 13.34 1.17 26.55
C GLN A 500 13.09 0.11 25.48
N GLU A 501 14.02 -0.81 25.27
CA GLU A 501 13.85 -2.00 24.42
C GLU A 501 12.67 -2.89 24.86
N GLN A 502 12.26 -2.79 26.12
CA GLN A 502 11.09 -3.50 26.67
C GLN A 502 9.76 -2.83 26.35
N LEU A 503 9.75 -1.63 25.75
CA LEU A 503 8.52 -0.94 25.36
C LEU A 503 8.06 -1.42 23.97
N PRO A 504 6.74 -1.36 23.69
CA PRO A 504 6.21 -1.44 22.33
C PRO A 504 6.90 -0.44 21.40
N THR A 505 7.10 -0.81 20.14
CA THR A 505 7.87 -0.01 19.17
C THR A 505 7.26 1.38 18.93
N ASP A 506 5.94 1.50 18.91
CA ASP A 506 5.22 2.78 18.85
C ASP A 506 5.56 3.69 20.05
N GLN A 507 5.64 3.12 21.25
CA GLN A 507 6.05 3.87 22.45
C GLN A 507 7.54 4.23 22.44
N ARG A 508 8.40 3.37 21.89
CA ARG A 508 9.83 3.66 21.69
C ARG A 508 9.99 4.88 20.79
N ILE A 509 9.29 4.91 19.66
CA ILE A 509 9.31 6.03 18.70
C ILE A 509 8.83 7.33 19.35
N LEU A 510 7.70 7.31 20.06
CA LEU A 510 7.14 8.51 20.71
C LEU A 510 8.06 9.10 21.79
N LYS A 511 8.86 8.26 22.47
CA LYS A 511 9.76 8.65 23.56
C LYS A 511 11.22 8.75 23.12
N PHE A 512 11.50 8.62 21.82
CA PHE A 512 12.85 8.42 21.32
C PHE A 512 13.75 9.63 21.58
N SER A 513 14.96 9.35 22.06
CA SER A 513 16.12 10.20 21.86
C SER A 513 17.37 9.31 21.69
N PRO A 514 18.39 9.75 20.93
CA PRO A 514 19.59 8.94 20.72
C PRO A 514 20.28 8.47 22.01
N ALA A 515 20.26 9.29 23.06
CA ALA A 515 20.85 8.94 24.36
C ALA A 515 19.99 7.94 25.16
N ALA A 516 18.67 7.95 24.99
CA ALA A 516 17.75 7.13 25.77
C ALA A 516 17.47 5.75 25.16
N ASP A 517 17.56 5.60 23.83
CA ASP A 517 17.27 4.34 23.13
C ASP A 517 18.14 4.16 21.87
N PRO A 518 19.47 4.03 22.01
CA PRO A 518 20.36 3.83 20.86
C PRO A 518 20.09 2.50 20.12
N ALA A 519 19.52 1.50 20.80
CA ALA A 519 19.09 0.25 20.19
C ALA A 519 17.97 0.45 19.14
N LEU A 520 17.16 1.52 19.24
CA LEU A 520 16.15 1.81 18.21
C LEU A 520 16.80 2.25 16.89
N LEU A 521 17.93 2.96 16.94
CA LEU A 521 18.70 3.31 15.74
C LEU A 521 19.30 2.07 15.08
N ALA A 522 19.84 1.13 15.87
CA ALA A 522 20.33 -0.16 15.37
C ALA A 522 19.19 -0.96 14.70
N LEU A 523 18.02 -1.03 15.34
CA LEU A 523 16.82 -1.65 14.78
C LEU A 523 16.36 -0.94 13.49
N TYR A 524 16.43 0.39 13.42
CA TYR A 524 16.04 1.16 12.24
C TYR A 524 16.94 0.86 11.03
N VAL A 525 18.26 0.76 11.24
CA VAL A 525 19.21 0.32 10.19
C VAL A 525 18.89 -1.10 9.72
N GLN A 526 18.67 -2.02 10.66
CA GLN A 526 18.29 -3.40 10.34
C GLN A 526 16.93 -3.49 9.64
N TYR A 527 15.99 -2.60 9.96
CA TYR A 527 14.70 -2.53 9.29
C TYR A 527 14.82 -2.05 7.85
N GLY A 528 15.67 -1.06 7.56
CA GLY A 528 15.98 -0.66 6.18
C GLY A 528 16.56 -1.80 5.34
N ARG A 529 17.48 -2.59 5.91
CA ARG A 529 18.00 -3.81 5.28
C ARG A 529 16.90 -4.84 5.02
N TYR A 530 16.07 -5.09 6.03
CA TYR A 530 14.93 -6.00 5.93
C TYR A 530 13.98 -5.62 4.80
N LEU A 531 13.60 -4.34 4.71
CA LEU A 531 12.68 -3.86 3.69
C LEU A 531 13.23 -4.08 2.28
N LEU A 532 14.52 -3.79 2.05
CA LEU A 532 15.15 -4.03 0.75
C LEU A 532 15.17 -5.53 0.38
N VAL A 533 15.50 -6.41 1.32
CA VAL A 533 15.44 -7.87 1.09
C VAL A 533 14.00 -8.33 0.80
N ALA A 534 13.02 -7.74 1.48
CA ALA A 534 11.61 -8.08 1.33
C ALA A 534 11.00 -7.54 0.03
N SER A 535 11.53 -6.45 -0.55
CA SER A 535 10.97 -5.81 -1.74
C SER A 535 11.80 -5.96 -3.02
N SER A 536 13.07 -6.37 -2.94
CA SER A 536 13.93 -6.52 -4.11
C SER A 536 14.83 -7.75 -4.02
N ARG A 537 14.47 -8.79 -4.79
CA ARG A 537 15.19 -10.07 -4.89
C ARG A 537 15.40 -10.41 -6.36
N ALA A 538 16.46 -11.13 -6.67
CA ALA A 538 16.75 -11.59 -8.02
C ALA A 538 15.52 -12.29 -8.66
N GLY A 539 15.23 -11.96 -9.93
CA GLY A 539 14.05 -12.42 -10.66
C GLY A 539 12.75 -11.65 -10.37
N GLY A 540 12.79 -10.65 -9.48
CA GLY A 540 11.69 -9.70 -9.24
C GLY A 540 11.90 -8.34 -9.91
N LEU A 541 11.12 -7.36 -9.48
CA LEU A 541 11.27 -5.96 -9.90
C LEU A 541 12.06 -5.15 -8.85
N PRO A 542 12.59 -3.97 -9.23
CA PRO A 542 13.16 -3.08 -8.23
C PRO A 542 12.09 -2.56 -7.26
N ALA A 543 12.54 -2.13 -6.08
CA ALA A 543 11.68 -1.50 -5.09
C ALA A 543 11.15 -0.16 -5.63
N ASN A 544 9.83 0.00 -5.75
CA ASN A 544 9.19 1.26 -6.16
C ASN A 544 9.12 2.25 -4.97
N LEU A 545 8.42 3.38 -5.12
CA LEU A 545 8.26 4.39 -4.05
C LEU A 545 7.74 3.82 -2.71
N GLN A 546 6.99 2.72 -2.75
CA GLN A 546 6.45 2.04 -1.57
C GLN A 546 7.02 0.61 -1.42
N GLY A 547 8.17 0.31 -2.04
CA GLY A 547 8.75 -1.02 -2.10
C GLY A 547 7.91 -1.95 -2.98
N ILE A 548 7.02 -2.72 -2.36
CA ILE A 548 6.00 -3.57 -3.01
C ILE A 548 4.68 -3.57 -2.22
N TRP A 549 4.46 -2.59 -1.33
CA TRP A 549 3.29 -2.54 -0.44
C TRP A 549 2.41 -1.35 -0.81
N ASN A 550 1.20 -1.60 -1.27
CA ASN A 550 0.23 -0.57 -1.65
C ASN A 550 -1.21 -1.08 -1.49
N GLU A 551 -2.05 -0.33 -0.77
CA GLU A 551 -3.48 -0.60 -0.61
C GLU A 551 -4.39 0.20 -1.57
N ALA A 552 -3.89 1.23 -2.25
CA ALA A 552 -4.72 2.19 -2.98
C ALA A 552 -4.66 2.02 -4.50
N LEU A 553 -5.80 2.13 -5.19
CA LEU A 553 -5.86 2.17 -6.66
C LEU A 553 -5.22 3.44 -7.26
N THR A 554 -5.22 4.53 -6.49
CA THR A 554 -4.60 5.83 -6.83
C THR A 554 -3.53 6.18 -5.78
N PRO A 555 -2.42 5.42 -5.73
CA PRO A 555 -1.39 5.66 -4.73
C PRO A 555 -0.67 6.99 -5.00
N SER A 556 -0.04 7.54 -3.96
CA SER A 556 0.67 8.81 -4.08
C SER A 556 1.78 8.71 -5.13
N TRP A 557 1.78 9.64 -6.08
CA TRP A 557 2.67 9.64 -7.25
C TRP A 557 2.63 8.34 -8.07
N GLY A 558 1.54 7.59 -8.03
CA GLY A 558 1.40 6.31 -8.72
C GLY A 558 2.21 5.17 -8.12
N SER A 559 2.87 5.38 -6.96
CA SER A 559 3.83 4.44 -6.37
C SER A 559 4.83 3.89 -7.40
N LYS A 560 5.26 4.75 -8.33
CA LYS A 560 6.08 4.41 -9.49
C LYS A 560 7.58 4.44 -9.20
N TYR A 561 8.41 4.54 -10.24
CA TYR A 561 9.85 4.75 -10.10
C TYR A 561 10.17 6.21 -10.39
N THR A 562 10.44 6.98 -9.33
CA THR A 562 10.93 8.36 -9.44
C THR A 562 12.46 8.36 -9.38
N THR A 563 13.10 8.77 -10.47
CA THR A 563 14.54 8.53 -10.76
C THR A 563 15.34 9.83 -10.80
N ASN A 564 14.98 10.76 -9.92
CA ASN A 564 15.76 11.96 -9.66
C ASN A 564 16.20 12.05 -8.20
N ILE A 565 15.93 11.01 -7.40
CA ILE A 565 16.37 10.83 -6.01
C ILE A 565 15.84 9.51 -5.42
N ASN A 566 14.56 9.18 -5.63
CA ASN A 566 13.87 8.15 -4.82
C ASN A 566 14.32 6.73 -5.13
N LEU A 567 14.33 6.34 -6.42
CA LEU A 567 14.79 5.01 -6.81
C LEU A 567 16.25 4.82 -6.42
N GLU A 568 17.08 5.84 -6.62
CA GLU A 568 18.49 5.80 -6.22
C GLU A 568 18.62 5.60 -4.71
N MET A 569 17.85 6.35 -3.92
CA MET A 569 17.85 6.28 -2.46
C MET A 569 17.44 4.90 -1.94
N ASN A 570 16.50 4.22 -2.60
CA ASN A 570 16.11 2.86 -2.25
C ASN A 570 17.31 1.89 -2.24
N TYR A 571 18.34 2.16 -3.06
CA TYR A 571 19.49 1.27 -3.26
C TYR A 571 20.80 1.78 -2.67
N TRP A 572 20.86 3.00 -2.13
CA TRP A 572 22.02 3.47 -1.35
C TRP A 572 22.49 2.51 -0.26
N PRO A 573 21.60 1.86 0.54
CA PRO A 573 22.06 0.92 1.55
C PRO A 573 22.57 -0.41 0.96
N ALA A 574 22.29 -0.73 -0.30
CA ALA A 574 22.47 -2.08 -0.83
C ALA A 574 23.92 -2.57 -0.74
N GLU A 575 24.88 -1.80 -1.24
CA GLU A 575 26.29 -2.22 -1.25
C GLU A 575 26.93 -2.08 0.14
N VAL A 576 26.82 -0.90 0.76
CA VAL A 576 27.50 -0.59 2.03
C VAL A 576 26.96 -1.40 3.21
N LEU A 577 25.71 -1.86 3.13
CA LEU A 577 25.11 -2.78 4.08
C LEU A 577 25.04 -4.20 3.51
N GLY A 578 25.95 -4.66 2.66
CA GLY A 578 26.08 -6.11 2.35
C GLY A 578 24.84 -6.78 1.77
N LEU A 579 24.02 -6.04 1.03
CA LEU A 579 22.83 -6.48 0.30
C LEU A 579 23.02 -6.35 -1.23
N ALA A 580 24.25 -6.49 -1.72
CA ALA A 580 24.58 -6.40 -3.15
C ALA A 580 23.69 -7.32 -4.01
N ALA A 581 23.35 -8.52 -3.51
CA ALA A 581 22.45 -9.45 -4.22
C ALA A 581 21.04 -8.87 -4.48
N CYS A 582 20.61 -7.88 -3.71
CA CYS A 582 19.33 -7.19 -3.89
C CYS A 582 19.38 -6.12 -5.00
N THR A 583 20.55 -5.78 -5.57
CA THR A 583 20.64 -4.79 -6.68
C THR A 583 20.33 -5.38 -8.04
N ALA A 584 20.27 -6.71 -8.18
CA ALA A 584 20.04 -7.38 -9.46
C ALA A 584 18.77 -6.88 -10.20
N PRO A 585 17.61 -6.66 -9.54
CA PRO A 585 16.44 -6.10 -10.22
C PRO A 585 16.64 -4.65 -10.70
N LEU A 586 17.42 -3.83 -9.99
CA LEU A 586 17.75 -2.48 -10.43
C LEU A 586 18.65 -2.50 -11.66
N VAL A 587 19.65 -3.37 -11.70
CA VAL A 587 20.55 -3.51 -12.86
C VAL A 587 19.76 -3.92 -14.10
N GLN A 588 18.91 -4.95 -14.00
CA GLN A 588 18.04 -5.36 -15.11
C GLN A 588 17.11 -4.22 -15.55
N PHE A 589 16.53 -3.49 -14.59
CA PHE A 589 15.70 -2.33 -14.88
C PHE A 589 16.47 -1.25 -15.67
N ILE A 590 17.72 -0.97 -15.30
CA ILE A 590 18.58 0.00 -16.00
C ILE A 590 18.85 -0.48 -17.44
N ASP A 591 19.13 -1.77 -17.65
CA ASP A 591 19.35 -2.32 -18.98
C ASP A 591 18.11 -2.18 -19.88
N GLU A 592 16.93 -2.46 -19.34
CA GLU A 592 15.66 -2.30 -20.05
C GLU A 592 15.32 -0.82 -20.31
N ALA A 593 15.56 0.06 -19.33
CA ALA A 593 15.38 1.50 -19.49
C ALA A 593 16.38 2.08 -20.50
N ALA A 594 17.60 1.55 -20.59
CA ALA A 594 18.57 1.93 -21.59
C ALA A 594 18.13 1.52 -23.00
N GLN A 595 17.55 0.33 -23.16
CA GLN A 595 16.97 -0.10 -24.43
C GLN A 595 15.81 0.82 -24.87
N ALA A 596 14.84 1.05 -23.98
CA ALA A 596 13.71 1.93 -24.27
C ALA A 596 14.15 3.40 -24.50
N GLY A 597 15.12 3.86 -23.72
CA GLY A 597 15.64 5.23 -23.72
C GLY A 597 16.40 5.63 -24.99
N GLN A 598 16.84 4.67 -25.81
CA GLN A 598 17.43 4.96 -27.13
C GLN A 598 16.44 5.66 -28.04
N ALA A 599 15.17 5.22 -28.03
CA ALA A 599 14.12 5.86 -28.81
C ALA A 599 13.90 7.31 -28.34
N THR A 600 13.96 7.55 -27.04
CA THR A 600 13.80 8.89 -26.45
C THR A 600 14.97 9.79 -26.77
N ALA A 601 16.21 9.29 -26.67
CA ALA A 601 17.41 10.04 -27.05
C ALA A 601 17.34 10.50 -28.51
N LYS A 602 16.90 9.61 -29.40
CA LYS A 602 16.70 9.94 -30.81
C LYS A 602 15.55 10.93 -31.03
N SER A 603 14.35 10.66 -30.51
CA SER A 603 13.16 11.47 -30.78
C SER A 603 13.21 12.88 -30.16
N ASN A 604 13.73 12.99 -28.93
CA ASN A 604 13.73 14.24 -28.18
C ASN A 604 15.01 15.06 -28.35
N TYR A 605 16.14 14.41 -28.61
CA TYR A 605 17.43 15.11 -28.63
C TYR A 605 18.24 14.91 -29.91
N ASP A 606 17.76 14.11 -30.87
CA ASP A 606 18.50 13.67 -32.05
C ASP A 606 19.91 13.16 -31.72
N ALA A 607 20.04 12.47 -30.57
CA ALA A 607 21.31 12.06 -30.00
C ALA A 607 21.47 10.53 -30.03
N PRO A 608 22.72 10.02 -30.14
CA PRO A 608 23.02 8.62 -29.84
C PRO A 608 22.91 8.35 -28.32
N GLY A 609 23.04 7.09 -27.93
CA GLY A 609 22.93 6.67 -26.53
C GLY A 609 21.48 6.52 -26.07
N TRP A 610 21.24 6.69 -24.77
CA TRP A 610 19.92 6.55 -24.17
C TRP A 610 19.71 7.62 -23.10
N VAL A 611 18.44 7.92 -22.79
CA VAL A 611 18.06 8.86 -21.74
C VAL A 611 16.80 8.39 -21.03
N LEU A 612 16.77 8.60 -19.72
CA LEU A 612 15.61 8.46 -18.84
C LEU A 612 15.44 9.77 -18.07
N HIS A 613 14.22 10.27 -17.98
CA HIS A 613 13.88 11.47 -17.21
C HIS A 613 13.41 11.09 -15.80
N HIS A 614 12.96 12.07 -15.02
CA HIS A 614 12.76 11.95 -13.58
C HIS A 614 11.72 10.92 -13.09
N ASN A 615 10.99 10.26 -13.98
CA ASN A 615 10.00 9.24 -13.62
C ASN A 615 9.87 8.18 -14.72
N THR A 616 9.56 6.95 -14.31
CA THR A 616 9.17 5.82 -15.18
C THR A 616 8.30 4.82 -14.42
N ASP A 617 7.86 3.77 -15.10
CA ASP A 617 6.92 2.77 -14.61
C ASP A 617 7.33 1.35 -15.07
N ILE A 618 6.43 0.39 -14.86
CA ILE A 618 6.66 -1.00 -15.27
C ILE A 618 6.88 -1.17 -16.78
N TRP A 619 6.36 -0.26 -17.61
CA TRP A 619 6.42 -0.30 -19.07
C TRP A 619 7.62 0.46 -19.64
N ARG A 620 8.53 0.95 -18.78
CA ARG A 620 9.77 1.65 -19.15
C ARG A 620 9.53 2.91 -19.99
N GLY A 621 8.48 3.68 -19.68
CA GLY A 621 8.30 4.99 -20.28
C GLY A 621 9.45 5.94 -19.89
N THR A 622 10.26 6.36 -20.86
CA THR A 622 11.48 7.17 -20.61
C THR A 622 11.36 8.64 -21.02
N ALA A 623 10.28 9.03 -21.70
CA ALA A 623 10.03 10.41 -22.13
C ALA A 623 9.88 11.39 -20.94
N PRO A 624 10.12 12.70 -21.13
CA PRO A 624 9.84 13.71 -20.12
C PRO A 624 8.35 13.72 -19.77
N ILE A 625 8.04 13.96 -18.50
CA ILE A 625 6.66 14.16 -18.03
C ILE A 625 6.63 15.43 -17.20
N ASN A 626 5.45 15.98 -16.95
CA ASN A 626 5.22 16.96 -15.87
C ASN A 626 4.11 16.44 -14.96
N ALA A 627 4.14 16.91 -13.70
CA ALA A 627 3.23 16.51 -12.64
C ALA A 627 1.85 17.16 -12.79
#